data_AF-A0A1M6VTY5-F1
#
_entry.id   AF-A0A1M6VTY5-F1
#
_cell.length_a   1.000
_cell.length_b   1.000
_cell.length_c   1.000
_cell.angle_alpha   90.00
_cell.angle_beta   90.00
_cell.angle_gamma   90.00
#
_symmetry.space_group_name_H-M   'P 1'
#
loop_
_entity.id
_entity.type
_entity.pdbx_description
1 polymer ?
#
loop_
_entity_poly.entity_id
_entity_poly.type
_entity_poly.pdbx_seq_one_letter_code
_entity_poly.pdbx_strand_id
1 'polypeptide(L)'
;MRTTFLRCSAVAAVVLPLMACGAVGTPEEPAEPVERTVVTLSWVKREVSVLTLERMFAETGSEEVLGNTDELSVERLLESGAARPVEGGEGHEVVLDKAEWRTDEAVNGLRRLDGALGGVMWANEVSWCGEAVDGETFVNAYTEEFTKAFDTHEEYEASIADYVDCGEGRP
;
A
#
# COMPACT_ATOMS: atom_id res chain seq x y z
N MET A 1 -11.16 56.93 -24.79
CA MET A 1 -12.09 57.13 -25.93
C MET A 1 -12.48 55.76 -26.46
N ARG A 2 -13.58 55.17 -25.98
CA ARG A 2 -14.92 55.16 -26.58
C ARG A 2 -14.94 54.65 -28.03
N THR A 3 -15.31 53.38 -28.20
CA THR A 3 -15.76 52.81 -29.48
C THR A 3 -17.01 51.98 -29.24
N THR A 4 -18.14 52.68 -29.47
CA THR A 4 -19.32 52.26 -30.22
C THR A 4 -20.03 50.94 -29.90
N PHE A 5 -21.19 51.09 -29.26
CA PHE A 5 -22.33 50.17 -29.27
C PHE A 5 -22.91 50.04 -30.68
N LEU A 6 -23.28 48.83 -31.11
CA LEU A 6 -24.40 48.64 -32.04
C LEU A 6 -25.30 47.50 -31.54
N ARG A 7 -26.56 47.85 -31.32
CA ARG A 7 -27.68 46.97 -30.95
C ARG A 7 -28.29 46.39 -32.22
N CYS A 8 -28.66 45.11 -32.21
CA CYS A 8 -29.79 44.61 -33.00
C CYS A 8 -30.63 43.69 -32.10
N SER A 9 -31.81 44.18 -31.74
CA SER A 9 -32.89 43.40 -31.13
C SER A 9 -33.66 42.65 -32.23
N ALA A 10 -33.97 41.38 -32.00
CA ALA A 10 -35.09 40.71 -32.65
C ALA A 10 -35.85 39.88 -31.61
N VAL A 11 -37.17 39.95 -31.72
CA VAL A 11 -38.19 39.66 -30.70
C VAL A 11 -38.78 38.26 -30.89
N ALA A 12 -39.01 37.59 -29.76
CA ALA A 12 -40.02 36.57 -29.42
C ALA A 12 -40.32 35.36 -30.34
N ALA A 13 -40.22 34.18 -29.75
CA ALA A 13 -41.32 33.21 -29.76
C ALA A 13 -41.31 32.42 -28.44
N VAL A 14 -42.28 32.74 -27.57
CA VAL A 14 -42.63 31.97 -26.38
C VAL A 14 -43.44 30.77 -26.85
N VAL A 15 -42.99 29.55 -26.50
CA VAL A 15 -43.84 28.36 -26.52
C VAL A 15 -43.67 27.66 -25.17
N LEU A 16 -44.65 27.85 -24.29
CA LEU A 16 -44.88 27.07 -23.09
C LEU A 16 -45.84 25.92 -23.42
N PRO A 17 -45.48 24.66 -23.17
CA PRO A 17 -46.44 23.64 -22.82
C PRO A 17 -46.40 23.40 -21.30
N LEU A 18 -47.57 23.55 -20.68
CA LEU A 18 -47.87 23.18 -19.31
C LEU A 18 -48.24 21.70 -19.22
N MET A 19 -47.84 21.09 -18.09
CA MET A 19 -48.44 19.97 -17.36
C MET A 19 -48.27 18.53 -17.86
N ALA A 20 -47.46 17.76 -17.12
CA ALA A 20 -47.83 16.42 -16.66
C ALA A 20 -47.14 16.12 -15.32
N CYS A 21 -47.91 15.65 -14.35
CA CYS A 21 -47.48 15.31 -13.00
C CYS A 21 -46.56 14.08 -12.97
N GLY A 22 -45.45 14.19 -12.27
CA GLY A 22 -44.66 13.08 -11.77
C GLY A 22 -43.94 13.56 -10.52
N ALA A 23 -44.04 12.81 -9.42
CA ALA A 23 -43.29 13.08 -8.21
C ALA A 23 -41.80 13.14 -8.58
N VAL A 24 -41.23 14.36 -8.55
CA VAL A 24 -39.80 14.56 -8.74
C VAL A 24 -39.15 14.02 -7.48
N GLY A 25 -38.68 12.78 -7.55
CA GLY A 25 -37.62 12.33 -6.67
C GLY A 25 -36.50 13.36 -6.78
N THR A 26 -36.07 13.89 -5.64
CA THR A 26 -34.85 14.68 -5.52
C THR A 26 -33.77 14.02 -6.38
N PRO A 27 -33.07 14.74 -7.27
CA PRO A 27 -31.87 14.19 -7.89
C PRO A 27 -30.97 13.76 -6.74
N GLU A 28 -30.78 12.46 -6.57
CA GLU A 28 -29.72 11.96 -5.69
C GLU A 28 -28.44 12.65 -6.18
N GLU A 29 -27.86 13.46 -5.31
CA GLU A 29 -26.54 14.03 -5.51
C GLU A 29 -25.66 12.86 -5.96
N PRO A 30 -24.94 12.95 -7.10
CA PRO A 30 -24.06 11.88 -7.51
C PRO A 30 -23.14 11.62 -6.32
N ALA A 31 -23.27 10.43 -5.70
CA ALA A 31 -22.39 10.03 -4.62
C ALA A 31 -20.97 10.28 -5.13
N GLU A 32 -20.26 11.17 -4.43
CA GLU A 32 -18.85 11.44 -4.69
C GLU A 32 -18.16 10.08 -4.93
N PRO A 33 -17.37 9.93 -6.00
CA PRO A 33 -16.72 8.66 -6.26
C PRO A 33 -15.90 8.32 -5.02
N VAL A 34 -16.33 7.31 -4.27
CA VAL A 34 -15.52 6.73 -3.19
C VAL A 34 -14.24 6.33 -3.90
N GLU A 35 -13.15 7.06 -3.63
CA GLU A 35 -11.84 6.72 -4.16
C GLU A 35 -11.50 5.34 -3.61
N ARG A 36 -11.78 4.30 -4.41
CA ARG A 36 -11.38 2.94 -4.09
C ARG A 36 -9.87 2.93 -4.23
N THR A 37 -9.17 2.91 -3.10
CA THR A 37 -7.74 2.65 -3.05
C THR A 37 -7.52 1.29 -3.70
N VAL A 38 -6.99 1.28 -4.92
CA VAL A 38 -6.82 0.04 -5.68
C VAL A 38 -5.72 -0.77 -5.02
N VAL A 39 -6.08 -1.92 -4.45
CA VAL A 39 -5.11 -2.85 -3.89
C VAL A 39 -4.33 -3.51 -5.01
N THR A 40 -3.02 -3.23 -5.06
CA THR A 40 -2.14 -3.80 -6.09
C THR A 40 -1.34 -4.97 -5.55
N LEU A 41 -0.94 -5.91 -6.41
CA LEU A 41 -0.07 -7.02 -6.02
C LEU A 41 1.23 -6.54 -5.36
N SER A 42 1.85 -5.48 -5.90
CA SER A 42 3.07 -4.90 -5.33
C SER A 42 2.84 -4.31 -3.94
N TRP A 43 1.65 -3.75 -3.68
CA TRP A 43 1.29 -3.32 -2.34
C TRP A 43 1.16 -4.53 -1.41
N VAL A 44 0.37 -5.55 -1.77
CA VAL A 44 0.18 -6.76 -0.94
C VAL A 44 1.51 -7.43 -0.62
N LYS A 45 2.37 -7.62 -1.63
CA LYS A 45 3.70 -8.22 -1.45
C LYS A 45 4.57 -7.40 -0.49
N ARG A 46 4.56 -6.07 -0.62
CA ARG A 46 5.30 -5.19 0.29
C ARG A 46 4.82 -5.33 1.73
N GLU A 47 3.51 -5.36 1.95
CA GLU A 47 2.92 -5.48 3.27
C GLU A 47 3.34 -6.77 3.98
N VAL A 48 3.18 -7.91 3.31
CA VAL A 48 3.58 -9.19 3.91
C VAL A 48 5.08 -9.26 4.12
N SER A 49 5.90 -8.71 3.22
CA SER A 49 7.35 -8.64 3.42
C SER A 49 7.75 -7.77 4.62
N VAL A 50 7.10 -6.64 4.85
CA VAL A 50 7.42 -5.74 5.97
C VAL A 50 7.08 -6.38 7.31
N LEU A 51 5.90 -6.99 7.44
CA LEU A 51 5.52 -7.70 8.66
C LEU A 51 6.35 -8.97 8.87
N THR A 52 6.71 -9.67 7.79
CA THR A 52 7.66 -10.80 7.88
C THR A 52 9.03 -10.33 8.35
N LEU A 53 9.53 -9.19 7.86
CA LEU A 53 10.81 -8.63 8.30
C LEU A 53 10.78 -8.22 9.77
N GLU A 54 9.68 -7.61 10.22
CA GLU A 54 9.49 -7.24 11.62
C GLU A 54 9.54 -8.48 12.51
N ARG A 55 8.87 -9.57 12.10
CA ARG A 55 8.92 -10.83 12.83
C ARG A 55 10.31 -11.49 12.78
N MET A 56 11.02 -11.43 11.65
CA MET A 56 12.40 -11.90 11.56
C MET A 56 13.32 -11.15 12.53
N PHE A 57 13.16 -9.83 12.65
CA PHE A 57 13.95 -9.04 13.62
C PHE A 57 13.63 -9.44 15.05
N ALA A 58 12.37 -9.77 15.37
CA ALA A 58 11.97 -10.22 16.70
C ALA A 58 12.47 -11.63 17.05
N GLU A 59 12.45 -12.58 16.10
CA GLU A 59 12.82 -13.98 16.33
C GLU A 59 14.34 -14.21 16.27
N THR A 60 15.01 -13.63 15.27
CA THR A 60 16.43 -13.89 14.97
C THR A 60 17.33 -12.75 15.44
N GLY A 61 16.81 -11.51 15.47
CA GLY A 61 17.58 -10.31 15.75
C GLY A 61 18.04 -9.60 14.48
N SER A 62 17.89 -8.28 14.47
CA SER A 62 18.16 -7.45 13.28
C SER A 62 19.59 -7.52 12.75
N GLU A 63 20.58 -7.71 13.64
CA GLU A 63 21.99 -7.74 13.23
C GLU A 63 22.31 -8.97 12.39
N GLU A 64 21.75 -10.13 12.76
CA GLU A 64 21.90 -11.36 11.99
C GLU A 64 21.13 -11.26 10.67
N VAL A 65 19.87 -10.81 10.71
CA VAL A 65 19.03 -10.67 9.50
C VAL A 65 19.67 -9.73 8.47
N LEU A 66 20.15 -8.57 8.91
CA LEU A 66 20.85 -7.62 8.04
C LEU A 66 22.24 -8.12 7.65
N GLY A 67 22.94 -8.85 8.54
CA GLY A 67 24.24 -9.44 8.26
C GLY A 67 24.21 -10.55 7.20
N ASN A 68 23.08 -11.25 7.04
CA ASN A 68 22.86 -12.23 5.99
C ASN A 68 22.49 -11.59 4.64
N THR A 69 22.06 -10.33 4.65
CA THR A 69 21.54 -9.63 3.47
C THR A 69 22.66 -8.92 2.71
N ASP A 70 22.54 -8.81 1.38
CA ASP A 70 23.48 -8.05 0.58
C ASP A 70 23.50 -6.55 0.95
N GLU A 71 24.69 -5.94 0.89
CA GLU A 71 24.92 -4.56 1.32
C GLU A 71 23.97 -3.54 0.64
N LEU A 72 23.63 -3.76 -0.63
CA LEU A 72 22.79 -2.85 -1.40
C LEU A 72 21.32 -2.90 -0.95
N SER A 73 20.82 -4.09 -0.60
CA SER A 73 19.49 -4.23 -0.01
C SER A 73 19.44 -3.61 1.38
N VAL A 74 20.46 -3.81 2.22
CA VAL A 74 20.54 -3.18 3.55
C VAL A 74 20.55 -1.65 3.42
N GLU A 75 21.42 -1.09 2.56
CA GLU A 75 21.49 0.35 2.29
C GLU A 75 20.12 0.91 1.92
N ARG A 76 19.41 0.26 1.01
CA ARG A 76 18.08 0.72 0.55
C ARG A 76 17.01 0.68 1.62
N LEU A 77 17.03 -0.32 2.52
CA LEU A 77 16.08 -0.37 3.64
C LEU A 77 16.31 0.83 4.57
N LEU A 78 17.57 1.11 4.90
CA LEU A 78 17.94 2.23 5.79
C LEU A 78 17.67 3.58 5.15
N GLU A 79 18.01 3.76 3.87
CA GLU A 79 17.73 4.98 3.12
C GLU A 79 16.23 5.25 3.03
N SER A 80 15.44 4.22 2.70
CA SER A 80 13.98 4.33 2.63
C SER A 80 13.34 4.64 3.99
N GLY A 81 14.03 4.38 5.10
CA GLY A 81 13.48 4.49 6.44
C GLY A 81 12.59 3.32 6.84
N ALA A 82 12.47 2.28 6.03
CA ALA A 82 11.74 1.05 6.38
C ALA A 82 12.41 0.26 7.51
N ALA A 83 13.71 0.45 7.71
CA ALA A 83 14.42 0.04 8.91
C ALA A 83 15.28 1.19 9.44
N ARG A 84 15.45 1.27 10.76
CA ARG A 84 16.30 2.29 11.39
C ARG A 84 16.96 1.76 12.67
N PRO A 85 18.08 2.35 13.12
CA PRO A 85 18.68 1.99 14.40
C PRO A 85 17.69 2.21 15.56
N VAL A 86 17.70 1.31 16.54
CA VAL A 86 16.92 1.49 17.78
C VAL A 86 17.49 2.66 18.57
N GLU A 87 16.63 3.60 18.99
CA GLU A 87 17.08 4.75 19.78
C GLU A 87 17.65 4.30 21.14
N GLY A 88 18.94 4.54 21.36
CA GLY A 88 19.61 4.22 22.63
C GLY A 88 19.84 2.73 22.87
N GLY A 89 19.67 1.89 21.84
CA GLY A 89 19.88 0.44 21.89
C GLY A 89 20.87 -0.06 20.85
N GLU A 90 20.97 -1.38 20.74
CA GLU A 90 21.71 -2.08 19.69
C GLU A 90 20.72 -2.60 18.63
N GLY A 91 21.20 -2.78 17.40
CA GLY A 91 20.39 -3.26 16.30
C GLY A 91 19.47 -2.22 15.64
N HIS A 92 18.49 -2.73 14.91
CA HIS A 92 17.56 -1.96 14.08
C HIS A 92 16.12 -2.43 14.35
N GLU A 93 15.18 -1.52 14.19
CA GLU A 93 13.75 -1.81 14.17
C GLU A 93 13.18 -1.59 12.76
N VAL A 94 12.12 -2.33 12.45
CA VAL A 94 11.31 -2.09 11.25
C VAL A 94 10.32 -0.96 11.54
N VAL A 95 10.23 0.00 10.64
CA VAL A 95 9.28 1.11 10.77
C VAL A 95 7.98 0.73 10.08
N LEU A 96 6.94 0.43 10.86
CA LEU A 96 5.62 0.03 10.33
C LEU A 96 4.77 1.22 9.87
N ASP A 97 5.01 2.42 10.42
CA ASP A 97 4.35 3.63 9.91
C ASP A 97 4.98 4.08 8.58
N LYS A 98 4.29 3.74 7.49
CA LYS A 98 4.74 4.03 6.13
C LYS A 98 4.80 5.53 5.83
N ALA A 99 4.12 6.37 6.61
CA ALA A 99 4.21 7.82 6.46
C ALA A 99 5.59 8.37 6.87
N GLU A 100 6.36 7.61 7.66
CA GLU A 100 7.75 7.95 8.01
C GLU A 100 8.76 7.54 6.92
N TRP A 101 8.35 6.75 5.93
CA TRP A 101 9.24 6.29 4.88
C TRP A 101 9.55 7.41 3.87
N ARG A 102 10.80 7.44 3.41
CA ARG A 102 11.34 8.45 2.49
C ARG A 102 11.36 7.95 1.04
N THR A 103 10.30 7.26 0.62
CA THR A 103 10.25 6.62 -0.71
C THR A 103 9.97 7.59 -1.85
N ASP A 104 9.44 8.78 -1.56
CA ASP A 104 9.13 9.81 -2.56
C ASP A 104 10.34 10.68 -2.92
N GLU A 105 11.38 10.68 -2.08
CA GLU A 105 12.59 11.48 -2.26
C GLU A 105 13.53 10.89 -3.33
N ALA A 106 13.41 9.58 -3.60
CA ALA A 106 14.26 8.85 -4.52
C ALA A 106 13.53 8.45 -5.81
N VAL A 107 14.23 8.55 -6.95
CA VAL A 107 13.71 8.05 -8.23
C VAL A 107 13.47 6.53 -8.13
N ASN A 108 12.21 6.12 -8.26
CA ASN A 108 11.72 4.75 -8.03
C ASN A 108 11.87 4.26 -6.58
N GLY A 109 11.74 5.13 -5.56
CA GLY A 109 12.00 4.75 -4.17
C GLY A 109 11.20 3.54 -3.69
N LEU A 110 9.89 3.48 -3.95
CA LEU A 110 9.09 2.29 -3.61
C LEU A 110 9.59 1.01 -4.32
N ARG A 111 9.90 1.09 -5.62
CA ARG A 111 10.42 -0.08 -6.36
C ARG A 111 11.79 -0.53 -5.84
N ARG A 112 12.62 0.40 -5.38
CA ARG A 112 13.92 0.09 -4.77
C ARG A 112 13.74 -0.57 -3.42
N LEU A 113 12.81 -0.07 -2.60
CA LEU A 113 12.42 -0.69 -1.34
C LEU A 113 11.86 -2.10 -1.58
N ASP A 114 10.96 -2.30 -2.55
CA ASP A 114 10.42 -3.63 -2.89
C ASP A 114 11.54 -4.62 -3.26
N GLY A 115 12.54 -4.15 -4.02
CA GLY A 115 13.71 -4.97 -4.34
C GLY A 115 14.57 -5.29 -3.13
N ALA A 116 14.72 -4.35 -2.19
CA ALA A 116 15.48 -4.55 -0.96
C ALA A 116 14.79 -5.52 0.00
N LEU A 117 13.47 -5.38 0.16
CA LEU A 117 12.63 -6.35 0.88
C LEU A 117 12.78 -7.74 0.27
N GLY A 118 12.67 -7.87 -1.05
CA GLY A 118 12.93 -9.13 -1.75
C GLY A 118 14.33 -9.70 -1.47
N GLY A 119 15.36 -8.86 -1.43
CA GLY A 119 16.72 -9.26 -1.07
C GLY A 119 16.82 -9.85 0.34
N VAL A 120 16.20 -9.21 1.33
CA VAL A 120 16.17 -9.74 2.71
C VAL A 120 15.38 -11.04 2.80
N MET A 121 14.21 -11.09 2.15
CA MET A 121 13.34 -12.27 2.15
C MET A 121 14.05 -13.48 1.53
N TRP A 122 14.83 -13.29 0.46
CA TRP A 122 15.64 -14.36 -0.13
C TRP A 122 16.79 -14.83 0.77
N ALA A 123 17.39 -13.92 1.54
CA ALA A 123 18.60 -14.18 2.32
C ALA A 123 18.32 -14.83 3.69
N ASN A 124 17.08 -14.79 4.16
CA ASN A 124 16.71 -15.21 5.51
C ASN A 124 15.57 -16.22 5.49
N GLU A 125 15.58 -17.12 6.47
CA GLU A 125 14.57 -18.16 6.62
C GLU A 125 13.46 -17.74 7.59
N VAL A 126 12.25 -18.20 7.30
CA VAL A 126 11.09 -18.21 8.18
C VAL A 126 10.96 -19.61 8.77
N SER A 127 11.16 -19.74 10.08
CA SER A 127 11.14 -21.03 10.79
C SER A 127 10.13 -21.08 11.94
N TRP A 128 9.46 -19.97 12.26
CA TRP A 128 8.52 -19.91 13.39
C TRP A 128 7.15 -20.53 13.10
N CYS A 129 6.81 -20.77 11.82
CA CYS A 129 5.55 -21.41 11.41
C CYS A 129 5.67 -22.91 11.08
N GLY A 130 6.80 -23.55 11.42
CA GLY A 130 7.00 -24.98 11.21
C GLY A 130 8.31 -25.31 10.50
N GLU A 131 8.22 -25.99 9.36
CA GLU A 131 9.42 -26.28 8.55
C GLU A 131 10.00 -24.97 8.01
N ALA A 132 11.33 -24.84 8.11
CA ALA A 132 12.03 -23.65 7.64
C ALA A 132 11.91 -23.52 6.12
N VAL A 133 11.50 -22.33 5.67
CA VAL A 133 11.46 -21.93 4.26
C VAL A 133 12.16 -20.58 4.12
N ASP A 134 12.69 -20.25 2.95
CA ASP A 134 13.16 -18.89 2.72
C ASP A 134 11.99 -17.89 2.78
N GLY A 135 12.27 -16.66 3.23
CA GLY A 135 11.26 -15.62 3.39
C GLY A 135 10.57 -15.23 2.09
N GLU A 136 11.24 -15.36 0.95
CA GLU A 136 10.62 -15.07 -0.35
C GLU A 136 9.58 -16.14 -0.68
N THR A 137 9.89 -17.42 -0.46
CA THR A 137 8.93 -18.52 -0.59
C THR A 137 7.74 -18.31 0.35
N PHE A 138 7.99 -17.92 1.61
CA PHE A 138 6.93 -17.61 2.58
C PHE A 138 6.02 -16.46 2.12
N VAL A 139 6.60 -15.35 1.65
CA VAL A 139 5.87 -14.19 1.12
C VAL A 139 5.09 -14.55 -0.14
N ASN A 140 5.72 -15.27 -1.06
CA ASN A 140 5.11 -15.64 -2.33
C ASN A 140 3.90 -16.56 -2.11
N ALA A 141 3.98 -17.52 -1.19
CA ALA A 141 2.86 -18.39 -0.85
C ALA A 141 1.60 -17.60 -0.44
N TYR A 142 1.76 -16.58 0.41
CA TYR A 142 0.66 -15.68 0.76
C TYR A 142 0.11 -14.94 -0.46
N THR A 143 1.00 -14.32 -1.24
CA THR A 143 0.55 -13.54 -2.40
C THR A 143 -0.12 -14.42 -3.45
N GLU A 144 0.33 -15.64 -3.68
CA GLU A 144 -0.26 -16.57 -4.66
C GLU A 144 -1.67 -17.01 -4.24
N GLU A 145 -1.88 -17.31 -2.97
CA GLU A 145 -3.19 -17.71 -2.43
C GLU A 145 -4.18 -16.53 -2.37
N PHE A 146 -3.73 -15.38 -1.85
CA PHE A 146 -4.62 -14.27 -1.51
C PHE A 146 -4.67 -13.14 -2.54
N THR A 147 -4.00 -13.26 -3.69
CA THR A 147 -4.10 -12.23 -4.74
C THR A 147 -5.56 -12.05 -5.18
N LYS A 148 -6.10 -10.85 -4.91
CA LYS A 148 -7.50 -10.44 -5.17
C LYS A 148 -8.54 -11.17 -4.32
N ALA A 149 -8.14 -11.74 -3.18
CA ALA A 149 -9.06 -12.34 -2.22
C ALA A 149 -9.91 -11.29 -1.47
N PHE A 150 -9.36 -10.10 -1.27
CA PHE A 150 -10.02 -9.01 -0.55
C PHE A 150 -10.10 -7.72 -1.38
N ASP A 151 -11.03 -6.84 -1.02
CA ASP A 151 -11.33 -5.60 -1.75
C ASP A 151 -10.64 -4.38 -1.12
N THR A 152 -10.25 -4.45 0.15
CA THR A 152 -9.73 -3.32 0.93
C THR A 152 -8.35 -3.58 1.53
N HIS A 153 -7.58 -2.52 1.78
CA HIS A 153 -6.30 -2.64 2.48
C HIS A 153 -6.46 -3.22 3.89
N GLU A 154 -7.50 -2.81 4.62
CA GLU A 154 -7.76 -3.25 6.00
C GLU A 154 -7.96 -4.77 6.10
N GLU A 155 -8.68 -5.37 5.14
CA GLU A 155 -8.85 -6.83 5.08
C GLU A 155 -7.53 -7.56 4.79
N TYR A 156 -6.71 -7.03 3.88
CA TYR A 156 -5.37 -7.58 3.64
C TYR A 156 -4.47 -7.41 4.86
N GLU A 157 -4.48 -6.27 5.55
CA GLU A 157 -3.64 -6.04 6.73
C GLU A 157 -3.98 -7.03 7.84
N ALA A 158 -5.28 -7.27 8.10
CA ALA A 158 -5.73 -8.28 9.05
C ALA A 158 -5.32 -9.70 8.64
N SER A 159 -5.50 -10.03 7.36
CA SER A 159 -5.12 -11.34 6.79
C SER A 159 -3.60 -11.57 6.85
N ILE A 160 -2.79 -10.57 6.52
CA ILE A 160 -1.32 -10.66 6.56
C ILE A 160 -0.84 -10.83 7.99
N ALA A 161 -1.39 -10.06 8.94
CA ALA A 161 -1.01 -10.16 10.34
C ALA A 161 -1.29 -11.57 10.90
N ASP A 162 -2.46 -12.14 10.57
CA ASP A 162 -2.80 -13.52 10.92
C ASP A 162 -1.81 -14.51 10.29
N TYR A 163 -1.55 -14.41 8.99
CA TYR A 163 -0.64 -15.30 8.27
C TYR A 163 0.80 -15.26 8.81
N VAL A 164 1.35 -14.07 9.09
CA VAL A 164 2.70 -13.91 9.63
C VAL A 164 2.82 -14.51 11.03
N ASP A 165 1.74 -14.52 11.82
CA ASP A 165 1.65 -15.21 13.11
C ASP A 165 1.18 -16.67 12.99
N CYS A 166 1.41 -17.28 11.81
CA CYS A 166 1.14 -18.69 11.50
C CYS A 166 -0.34 -19.09 11.46
N GLY A 167 -1.23 -18.11 11.28
CA GLY A 167 -2.63 -18.30 10.97
C GLY A 167 -2.86 -18.69 9.51
N GLU A 168 -4.14 -18.82 9.14
CA GLU A 168 -4.54 -19.22 7.79
C GLU A 168 -4.59 -18.03 6.81
N GLY A 169 -4.46 -16.80 7.31
CA GLY A 169 -4.62 -15.58 6.52
C GLY A 169 -6.09 -15.30 6.18
N ARG A 170 -7.04 -15.76 6.99
CA ARG A 170 -8.48 -15.59 6.74
C ARG A 170 -9.12 -14.78 7.87
N PRO A 171 -9.48 -13.51 7.62
CA PRO A 171 -10.09 -12.65 8.64
C PRO A 171 -11.53 -13.05 9.01
#